data_AF-A4G7F9-F1
#
_entry.id   AF-A4G7F9-F1
#
_cell.length_a   1.000
_cell.length_b   1.000
_cell.length_c   1.000
_cell.angle_alpha   90.00
_cell.angle_beta   90.00
_cell.angle_gamma   90.00
#
_symmetry.space_group_name_H-M   'P 1'
#
loop_
_entity.id
_entity.type
_entity.pdbx_description
1 polymer ?
#
loop_
_entity_poly.entity_id
_entity_poly.type
_entity_poly.pdbx_seq_one_letter_code
_entity_poly.pdbx_strand_id
1 'polypeptide(L)' 'MSTDRATFEIWQDGMCVASSSGPREDAQREALHYAAVYGQDGPVELREVRKAKEDK' A
#
# COMPACT_ATOMS: atom_id res chain seq x y z
N MET A 1 12.48 -0.16 18.28
CA MET A 1 11.94 -0.31 16.92
C MET A 1 10.43 -0.39 17.05
N SER A 2 9.71 0.58 16.50
CA SER A 2 8.25 0.65 16.62
C SER A 2 7.62 -0.54 15.89
N THR A 3 6.84 -1.36 16.58
CA THR A 3 6.18 -2.58 16.06
C THR A 3 4.92 -2.24 15.24
N ASP A 4 4.84 -1.05 14.65
CA ASP A 4 3.70 -0.63 13.86
C ASP A 4 3.81 -1.27 12.48
N ARG A 5 2.91 -2.22 12.20
CA ARG A 5 2.83 -2.88 10.90
C ARG A 5 1.65 -2.32 10.14
N ALA A 6 1.90 -1.84 8.94
CA ALA A 6 0.87 -1.32 8.05
C ALA A 6 0.84 -2.13 6.75
N THR A 7 -0.30 -2.08 6.07
CA THR A 7 -0.44 -2.55 4.69
C THR A 7 -0.84 -1.36 3.85
N PHE A 8 -0.21 -1.20 2.70
CA PHE A 8 -0.55 -0.18 1.71
C PHE A 8 -0.89 -0.86 0.40
N GLU A 9 -1.99 -0.44 -0.21
CA GLU A 9 -2.45 -0.92 -1.51
C GLU A 9 -2.31 0.19 -2.55
N ILE A 10 -1.90 -0.19 -3.75
CA ILE A 10 -1.83 0.67 -4.92
C ILE A 10 -3.00 0.28 -5.84
N TRP A 11 -3.87 1.25 -6.12
CA TRP A 11 -5.04 1.08 -6.96
C TRP A 11 -4.90 1.90 -8.24
N GLN A 12 -5.26 1.29 -9.37
CA GLN A 12 -5.29 1.93 -10.68
C GLN A 12 -6.54 1.44 -11.42
N ASP A 13 -7.31 2.36 -12.02
CA ASP A 13 -8.55 2.04 -12.75
C ASP A 13 -9.54 1.15 -11.96
N GLY A 14 -9.64 1.38 -10.65
CA GLY A 14 -10.53 0.62 -9.76
C GLY A 14 -10.05 -0.80 -9.44
N MET A 15 -8.83 -1.17 -9.80
CA MET A 15 -8.21 -2.47 -9.50
C MET A 15 -6.96 -2.30 -8.62
N CYS A 16 -6.79 -3.18 -7.63
CA CYS A 16 -5.57 -3.24 -6.84
C CYS A 16 -4.46 -3.91 -7.67
N VAL A 17 -3.45 -3.13 -8.05
CA VAL A 17 -2.35 -3.57 -8.91
C VAL A 17 -1.14 -4.06 -8.11
N ALA A 18 -0.99 -3.59 -6.86
CA ALA A 18 0.08 -4.00 -5.97
C ALA A 18 -0.28 -3.72 -4.50
N SER A 19 0.37 -4.43 -3.58
CA SER A 19 0.31 -4.12 -2.15
C SER A 19 1.67 -4.38 -1.48
N SER A 20 2.00 -3.59 -0.46
CA SER A 20 3.14 -3.83 0.43
C SER A 20 2.66 -3.91 1.88
N SER A 21 3.26 -4.81 2.65
CA SER A 21 2.95 -5.01 4.06
C SER A 21 4.22 -5.27 4.87
N GLY A 22 4.31 -4.65 6.03
CA GLY A 22 5.56 -4.65 6.80
C GLY A 22 5.56 -3.60 7.90
N PRO A 23 6.74 -3.29 8.48
CA PRO A 23 6.91 -2.09 9.30
C PRO A 23 6.41 -0.87 8.53
N ARG A 24 5.67 0.02 9.18
CA ARG A 24 4.97 1.13 8.53
C ARG A 24 5.86 1.93 7.57
N GLU A 25 7.06 2.28 8.01
CA GLU A 25 8.01 3.09 7.24
C GLU A 25 8.50 2.36 5.98
N ASP A 26 8.88 1.09 6.09
CA ASP A 26 9.29 0.28 4.94
C ASP A 26 8.12 0.03 3.98
N ALA A 27 6.95 -0.36 4.50
CA ALA A 27 5.77 -0.62 3.69
C ALA A 27 5.30 0.65 2.95
N GLN A 28 5.38 1.82 3.60
CA GLN A 28 5.08 3.10 2.96
C GLN A 28 6.09 3.43 1.86
N ARG A 29 7.39 3.25 2.12
CA ARG A 29 8.45 3.50 1.14
C ARG A 29 8.30 2.61 -0.09
N GLU A 30 8.06 1.32 0.09
CA GLU A 30 7.81 0.39 -1.01
C GLU A 30 6.54 0.77 -1.79
N ALA A 31 5.45 1.12 -1.09
CA ALA A 31 4.21 1.46 -1.75
C ALA A 31 4.30 2.78 -2.55
N LEU A 32 5.06 3.76 -2.06
CA LEU A 32 5.40 4.97 -2.83
C LEU A 32 6.26 4.66 -4.06
N HIS A 33 7.21 3.73 -3.94
CA HIS A 33 8.00 3.28 -5.09
C HIS A 33 7.10 2.64 -6.15
N TYR A 34 6.20 1.73 -5.77
CA TYR A 34 5.24 1.14 -6.70
C TYR A 34 4.30 2.19 -7.29
N ALA A 35 3.80 3.13 -6.50
CA ALA A 35 2.97 4.22 -6.99
C ALA A 35 3.70 5.10 -8.02
N ALA A 36 5.01 5.35 -7.85
CA ALA A 36 5.80 6.09 -8.83
C ALA A 36 6.02 5.31 -10.14
N VAL A 37 6.14 3.98 -10.07
CA VAL A 37 6.27 3.10 -11.25
C VAL A 37 4.95 3.03 -12.01
N TYR A 38 3.86 2.63 -11.36
CA TYR A 38 2.54 2.50 -12.00
C TYR A 38 1.91 3.86 -12.36
N GLY A 39 2.29 4.92 -11.64
CA GLY A 39 1.89 6.30 -11.90
C GLY A 39 2.37 6.86 -13.24
N GLN A 40 3.29 6.16 -13.93
CA GLN A 40 3.73 6.53 -15.28
C GLN A 40 2.64 6.26 -16.33
N ASP A 41 1.87 5.19 -16.16
CA ASP A 41 0.82 4.78 -17.11
C ASP A 41 -0.53 5.48 -16.86
N GLY A 42 -0.72 6.06 -15.67
CA GLY A 42 -1.94 6.77 -15.32
C GLY A 42 -2.03 7.12 -13.84
N PRO A 43 -3.07 7.85 -13.40
CA PRO A 43 -3.26 8.19 -12.00
C PRO A 43 -3.42 6.92 -11.15
N VAL A 44 -2.74 6.89 -10.01
CA VAL A 44 -2.81 5.81 -9.02
C VAL A 44 -3.24 6.34 -7.66
N GLU A 45 -3.94 5.51 -6.90
CA GLU A 45 -4.35 5.80 -5.53
C GLU A 45 -3.57 4.91 -4.56
N LEU A 46 -2.97 5.52 -3.54
CA LEU A 46 -2.33 4.82 -2.44
C LEU A 46 -3.28 4.77 -1.24
N ARG A 47 -3.63 3.57 -0.77
CA ARG A 47 -4.55 3.38 0.36
C ARG A 47 -3.85 2.64 1.50
N GLU A 48 -3.82 3.23 2.69
CA GLU A 48 -3.40 2.52 3.90
C GLU A 48 -4.55 1.65 4.40
N VAL A 49 -4.39 0.33 4.27
CA VAL A 49 -5.34 -0.65 4.81
C VAL A 49 -4.91 -1.03 6.20
N ARG A 50 -5.71 -0.61 7.19
CA ARG A 50 -5.64 -1.17 8.53
C ARG A 50 -6.35 -2.51 8.49
N LYS A 51 -5.63 -3.62 8.74
CA LYS A 51 -6.29 -4.87 9.08
C LYS A 51 -7.03 -4.67 10.41
N ALA A 52 -8.27 -4.19 10.34
CA ALA A 52 -9.24 -4.49 11.38
C ALA A 52 -9.25 -6.01 11.47
N LYS A 53 -9.03 -6.56 12.66
CA LYS A 53 -9.06 -8.01 12.86
C LYS A 53 -10.34 -8.53 12.20
N GLU A 54 -10.18 -9.46 11.27
CA GLU A 54 -11.31 -10.15 10.67
C GLU A 54 -11.95 -10.96 11.80
N ASP A 55 -13.02 -10.42 12.38
CA ASP A 55 -13.91 -11.14 13.29
C ASP A 55 -14.54 -12.26 12.46
N LYS A 56 -14.08 -13.49 12.68
CA LYS A 56 -14.73 -14.70 12.20
C LYS A 56 -14.85 -15.69 13.34
#